data_AF-A0A359LN88-F1
#
_entry.id   AF-A0A359LN88-F1
#
_cell.length_a   1.000
_cell.length_b   1.000
_cell.length_c   1.000
_cell.angle_alpha   90.00
_cell.angle_beta   90.00
_cell.angle_gamma   90.00
#
_symmetry.space_group_name_H-M   'P 1'
#
loop_
_entity.id
_entity.type
_entity.pdbx_description
1 polymer ?
#
loop_
_entity_poly.entity_id
_entity_poly.type
_entity_poly.pdbx_seq_one_letter_code
_entity_poly.pdbx_strand_id
1 'polypeptide(L)'
;MRRRSLLALAAAPAVPVALQAQEARPGTLKIGAIEFWRLEGRRETLAGINGQHQVQPLHIYEEHRPKPYRDGEAKPVTLNASALYLKIRTDGGLDGLYGPIDREAAVVVDLQLKPLLLGKDALAVETLWDKMHRVNRHSRRGHFMMAISAVDNALWDLRGRYYSAPVYRLLGGPTRPAVEAYGSCLGFSAEPAAAAAKAAALKKEGYRHQKWFMA
;
A
#
# COMPACT_ATOMS: atom_id res chain seq x y z
N MET A 1 -0.50 38.79 -0.47
CA MET A 1 -0.96 37.49 -1.01
C MET A 1 -0.15 36.37 -0.33
N ARG A 2 -0.73 35.62 0.62
CA ARG A 2 0.01 34.67 1.48
C ARG A 2 0.18 33.32 0.77
N ARG A 3 1.43 32.96 0.41
CA ARG A 3 1.80 31.61 -0.05
C ARG A 3 2.08 30.73 1.18
N ARG A 4 1.26 29.70 1.42
CA ARG A 4 1.59 28.62 2.36
C ARG A 4 2.40 27.56 1.61
N SER A 5 3.67 27.40 1.99
CA SER A 5 4.54 26.31 1.56
C SER A 5 4.07 25.01 2.22
N LEU A 6 3.86 23.96 1.42
CA LEU A 6 3.56 22.59 1.88
C LEU A 6 4.83 21.79 2.28
N LEU A 7 6.00 22.43 2.32
CA LEU A 7 7.31 21.77 2.48
C LEU A 7 8.03 22.07 3.80
N ALA A 8 7.28 22.36 4.86
CA ALA A 8 7.82 22.25 6.21
C ALA A 8 7.36 20.91 6.81
N LEU A 9 8.04 19.81 6.46
CA LEU A 9 8.09 18.66 7.37
C LEU A 9 8.87 19.15 8.60
N ALA A 10 8.13 19.65 9.59
CA ALA A 10 8.67 19.77 10.93
C ALA A 10 9.13 18.36 11.33
N ALA A 11 10.41 18.21 11.66
CA ALA A 11 10.88 17.03 12.38
C ALA A 11 9.99 16.91 13.62
N ALA A 12 9.12 15.90 13.65
CA ALA A 12 8.34 15.61 14.83
C ALA A 12 9.34 15.39 15.98
N PRO A 13 9.17 16.04 17.15
CA PRO A 13 10.04 15.77 18.29
C PRO A 13 10.01 14.27 18.56
N ALA A 14 11.14 13.70 18.95
CA ALA A 14 11.20 12.32 19.40
C ALA A 14 10.28 12.19 20.62
N VAL A 15 9.04 11.72 20.39
CA VAL A 15 8.12 11.37 21.46
C VAL A 15 8.82 10.24 22.22
N PRO A 16 9.08 10.37 23.53
CA PRO A 16 9.55 9.26 24.32
C PRO A 16 8.46 8.18 24.28
N VAL A 17 8.65 7.16 23.45
CA VAL A 17 7.74 6.02 23.37
C VAL A 17 8.07 5.13 24.56
N ALA A 18 7.33 5.28 25.64
CA ALA A 18 7.21 4.21 26.62
C ALA A 18 6.39 3.09 25.97
N LEU A 19 6.94 1.87 25.85
CA LEU A 19 6.15 0.69 25.51
C LEU A 19 5.17 0.45 26.66
N GLN A 20 3.97 1.02 26.54
CA GLN A 20 2.86 0.73 27.43
C GLN A 20 1.94 -0.21 26.67
N ALA A 21 2.01 -1.50 27.00
CA ALA A 21 0.96 -2.42 26.61
C ALA A 21 -0.32 -2.00 27.36
N GLN A 22 -1.42 -1.82 26.64
CA GLN A 22 -2.71 -1.69 27.30
C GLN A 22 -3.00 -3.01 28.03
N GLU A 23 -3.43 -2.96 29.29
CA GLU A 23 -3.87 -4.17 30.01
C GLU A 23 -5.10 -4.75 29.30
N ALA A 24 -4.88 -5.76 28.45
CA ALA A 24 -5.96 -6.45 27.77
C ALA A 24 -6.68 -7.38 28.75
N ARG A 25 -7.99 -7.19 28.91
CA ARG A 25 -8.83 -8.17 29.60
C ARG A 25 -8.87 -9.47 28.79
N PRO A 26 -8.94 -10.65 29.42
CA PRO A 26 -9.02 -11.93 28.71
C PRO A 26 -10.12 -11.92 27.64
N GLY A 27 -9.77 -12.34 26.41
CA GLY A 27 -10.70 -12.41 25.28
C GLY A 27 -10.86 -11.14 24.45
N THR A 28 -10.41 -9.98 24.94
CA THR A 28 -10.55 -8.70 24.19
C THR A 28 -9.70 -8.64 22.92
N LEU A 29 -8.63 -9.43 22.81
CA LEU A 29 -7.74 -9.46 21.66
C LEU A 29 -8.13 -10.50 20.60
N LYS A 30 -9.25 -11.21 20.78
CA LYS A 30 -9.74 -12.14 19.77
C LYS A 30 -10.24 -11.37 18.55
N ILE A 31 -9.89 -11.83 17.35
CA ILE A 31 -10.40 -11.28 16.09
C ILE A 31 -11.91 -11.53 16.03
N GLY A 32 -12.70 -10.46 16.18
CA GLY A 32 -14.16 -10.50 16.15
C GLY A 32 -14.73 -10.25 14.77
N ALA A 33 -14.05 -9.45 13.94
CA ALA A 33 -14.51 -9.14 12.59
C ALA A 33 -13.36 -8.92 11.60
N ILE A 34 -13.63 -9.28 10.35
CA ILE A 34 -12.81 -8.99 9.18
C ILE A 34 -13.71 -8.32 8.15
N GLU A 35 -13.43 -7.06 7.87
CA GLU A 35 -14.24 -6.14 7.07
C GLU A 35 -13.46 -5.65 5.84
N PHE A 36 -14.17 -5.40 4.75
CA PHE A 36 -13.61 -4.76 3.56
C PHE A 36 -14.25 -3.40 3.36
N TRP A 37 -13.43 -2.36 3.28
CA TRP A 37 -13.88 -0.99 3.12
C TRP A 37 -13.55 -0.54 1.70
N ARG A 38 -14.59 -0.19 0.93
CA ARG A 38 -14.42 0.43 -0.38
C ARG A 38 -14.46 1.95 -0.21
N LEU A 39 -13.33 2.59 -0.47
CA LEU A 39 -13.26 4.04 -0.59
C LEU A 39 -13.49 4.42 -2.04
N GLU A 40 -14.44 5.32 -2.29
CA GLU A 40 -14.75 5.85 -3.62
C GLU A 40 -14.58 7.36 -3.62
N GLY A 41 -14.12 7.88 -4.75
CA GLY A 41 -13.90 9.31 -4.91
C GLY A 41 -13.73 9.70 -6.37
N ARG A 42 -13.48 10.99 -6.58
CA ARG A 42 -13.19 11.57 -7.88
C ARG A 42 -11.84 12.26 -7.81
N ARG A 43 -11.05 12.14 -8.88
CA ARG A 43 -9.78 12.86 -9.03
C ARG A 43 -9.78 13.64 -10.34
N GLU A 44 -9.36 14.88 -10.26
CA GLU A 44 -9.07 15.69 -11.45
C GLU A 44 -7.68 15.34 -11.96
N THR A 45 -7.54 15.19 -13.27
CA THR A 45 -6.26 14.95 -13.93
C THR A 45 -6.30 15.49 -15.35
N LEU A 46 -5.16 15.49 -16.02
CA LEU A 46 -5.07 15.75 -17.46
C LEU A 46 -5.10 14.43 -18.22
N ALA A 47 -6.01 14.31 -19.18
CA ALA A 47 -5.99 13.27 -20.21
C ALA A 47 -5.20 13.75 -21.43
N GLY A 48 -4.76 12.82 -22.26
CA GLY A 48 -4.03 13.11 -23.51
C GLY A 48 -2.52 13.24 -23.33
N ILE A 49 -2.03 13.46 -22.12
CA ILE A 49 -0.59 13.46 -21.77
C ILE A 49 -0.29 12.40 -20.71
N ASN A 50 0.97 11.99 -20.59
CA ASN A 50 1.40 11.01 -19.57
C ASN A 50 0.59 9.71 -19.63
N GLY A 51 0.42 9.19 -20.84
CA GLY A 51 -0.19 7.89 -21.13
C GLY A 51 0.83 6.82 -21.54
N GLN A 52 2.12 6.99 -21.20
CA GLN A 52 3.16 6.04 -21.59
C GLN A 52 2.86 4.67 -20.99
N HIS A 53 2.67 3.67 -21.85
CA HIS A 53 2.42 2.31 -21.41
C HIS A 53 3.72 1.61 -21.03
N GLN A 54 3.61 0.60 -20.17
CA GLN A 54 4.71 -0.32 -19.90
C GLN A 54 4.70 -1.46 -20.92
N VAL A 55 5.88 -1.96 -21.27
CA VAL A 55 6.00 -3.22 -22.01
C VAL A 55 5.38 -4.35 -21.18
N GLN A 56 4.43 -5.08 -21.76
CA GLN A 56 3.77 -6.22 -21.13
C GLN A 56 4.21 -7.54 -21.77
N PRO A 57 4.13 -8.68 -21.06
CA PRO A 57 4.47 -9.99 -21.61
C PRO A 57 3.71 -10.32 -22.90
N LEU A 58 2.45 -9.87 -23.04
CA LEU A 58 1.65 -10.13 -24.23
C LEU A 58 2.08 -9.34 -25.48
N HIS A 59 2.94 -8.32 -25.35
CA HIS A 59 3.39 -7.53 -26.51
C HIS A 59 4.28 -8.31 -27.50
N ILE A 60 4.60 -9.58 -27.21
CA ILE A 60 5.20 -10.51 -28.17
C ILE A 60 4.23 -10.84 -29.32
N TYR A 61 2.92 -10.77 -29.05
CA TYR A 61 1.86 -10.98 -30.02
C TYR A 61 1.48 -9.64 -30.66
N GLU A 62 1.43 -9.59 -31.99
CA GLU A 62 1.22 -8.35 -32.74
C GLU A 62 -0.14 -7.71 -32.41
N GLU A 63 -1.18 -8.53 -32.24
CA GLU A 63 -2.53 -8.11 -31.87
C GLU A 63 -2.62 -7.45 -30.49
N HIS A 64 -1.65 -7.73 -29.62
CA HIS A 64 -1.55 -7.15 -28.28
C HIS A 64 -0.50 -6.06 -28.17
N ARG A 65 0.26 -5.79 -29.25
CA ARG A 65 1.27 -4.75 -29.26
C ARG A 65 0.61 -3.38 -29.44
N PRO A 66 0.69 -2.49 -28.44
CA PRO A 66 0.15 -1.15 -28.59
C PRO A 66 0.94 -0.36 -29.62
N LYS A 67 0.28 0.58 -30.29
CA LYS A 67 0.97 1.58 -31.11
C LYS A 67 1.87 2.44 -30.21
N PRO A 68 3.02 2.94 -30.72
CA PRO A 68 3.85 3.89 -29.99
C PRO A 68 3.02 5.07 -29.50
N TYR A 69 3.07 5.32 -28.19
CA TYR A 69 2.33 6.42 -27.57
C TYR A 69 3.06 7.75 -27.83
N ARG A 70 2.28 8.81 -28.03
CA ARG A 70 2.75 10.20 -28.07
C ARG A 70 1.77 11.07 -27.30
N ASP A 71 2.29 12.07 -26.60
CA ASP A 71 1.46 13.05 -25.94
C ASP A 71 0.63 13.82 -26.99
N GLY A 72 -0.63 14.02 -26.65
CA GLY A 72 -1.55 14.87 -27.40
C GLY A 72 -1.90 16.14 -26.63
N GLU A 73 -3.06 16.71 -26.94
CA GLU A 73 -3.59 17.86 -26.22
C GLU A 73 -3.99 17.48 -24.79
N ALA A 74 -3.47 18.22 -23.80
CA ALA A 74 -3.82 18.03 -22.40
C ALA A 74 -5.24 18.55 -22.10
N LYS A 75 -6.14 17.65 -21.67
CA LYS A 75 -7.54 17.98 -21.38
C LYS A 75 -7.88 17.69 -19.92
N PRO A 76 -8.43 18.65 -19.17
CA PRO A 76 -8.94 18.38 -17.83
C PRO A 76 -10.05 17.33 -17.88
N VAL A 77 -9.88 16.26 -17.10
CA VAL A 77 -10.88 15.21 -16.93
C VAL A 77 -11.05 14.89 -15.46
N THR A 78 -12.26 14.48 -15.09
CA THR A 78 -12.54 13.92 -13.76
C THR A 78 -12.67 12.41 -13.89
N LEU A 79 -11.81 11.68 -13.20
CA LEU A 79 -11.84 10.21 -13.15
C LEU A 79 -12.44 9.74 -11.83
N ASN A 80 -13.30 8.73 -11.90
CA ASN A 80 -13.70 7.98 -10.71
C ASN A 80 -12.50 7.16 -10.21
N ALA A 81 -12.25 7.19 -8.91
CA ALA A 81 -11.23 6.39 -8.24
C ALA A 81 -11.92 5.52 -7.18
N SER A 82 -11.48 4.26 -7.07
CA SER A 82 -11.90 3.39 -5.99
C SER A 82 -10.72 2.60 -5.46
N ALA A 83 -10.72 2.34 -4.16
CA ALA A 83 -9.70 1.55 -3.47
C ALA A 83 -10.38 0.65 -2.44
N LEU A 84 -9.90 -0.58 -2.30
CA LEU A 84 -10.39 -1.55 -1.31
C LEU A 84 -9.39 -1.67 -0.17
N TYR A 85 -9.85 -1.61 1.07
CA TYR A 85 -9.03 -1.75 2.27
C TYR A 85 -9.53 -2.92 3.11
N LEU A 86 -8.61 -3.60 3.79
CA LEU A 86 -8.88 -4.65 4.76
C LEU A 86 -8.81 -4.07 6.17
N LYS A 87 -9.85 -4.29 6.97
CA LYS A 87 -9.89 -3.94 8.38
C LYS A 87 -10.12 -5.20 9.23
N ILE A 88 -9.27 -5.40 10.24
CA ILE A 88 -9.41 -6.48 11.22
C ILE A 88 -9.75 -5.84 12.57
N ARG A 89 -10.86 -6.25 13.18
CA ARG A 89 -11.32 -5.73 14.48
C ARG A 89 -11.33 -6.85 15.51
N THR A 90 -10.90 -6.51 16.71
CA THR A 90 -10.97 -7.41 17.88
C THR A 90 -12.25 -7.19 18.67
N ASP A 91 -12.63 -8.17 19.49
CA ASP A 91 -13.79 -8.08 20.39
C ASP A 91 -13.66 -6.93 21.41
N GLY A 92 -12.44 -6.50 21.72
CA GLY A 92 -12.13 -5.35 22.57
C GLY A 92 -12.18 -3.99 21.87
N GLY A 93 -12.57 -3.94 20.60
CA GLY A 93 -12.69 -2.70 19.83
C GLY A 93 -11.39 -2.17 19.23
N LEU A 94 -10.25 -2.83 19.46
CA LEU A 94 -9.00 -2.52 18.78
C LEU A 94 -9.07 -2.99 17.32
N ASP A 95 -8.58 -2.18 16.39
CA ASP A 95 -8.55 -2.51 14.98
C ASP A 95 -7.15 -2.33 14.35
N GLY A 96 -6.97 -2.95 13.19
CA GLY A 96 -5.84 -2.72 12.30
C GLY A 96 -6.32 -2.63 10.85
N LEU A 97 -5.63 -1.83 10.05
CA LEU A 97 -6.03 -1.48 8.70
C LEU A 97 -4.87 -1.65 7.71
N TYR A 98 -5.16 -2.21 6.54
CA TYR A 98 -4.21 -2.28 5.43
C TYR A 98 -4.89 -2.08 4.07
N GLY A 99 -4.20 -1.40 3.16
CA GLY A 99 -4.61 -1.29 1.76
C GLY A 99 -3.89 -0.16 1.02
N PRO A 100 -4.22 0.05 -0.26
CA PRO A 100 -5.24 -0.68 -1.02
C PRO A 100 -4.88 -2.15 -1.29
N ILE A 101 -5.89 -3.00 -1.47
CA ILE A 101 -5.75 -4.41 -1.86
C ILE A 101 -6.55 -4.73 -3.13
N ASP A 102 -6.10 -5.74 -3.86
CA ASP A 102 -6.82 -6.25 -5.03
C ASP A 102 -8.09 -7.00 -4.63
N ARG A 103 -9.08 -7.01 -5.53
CA ARG A 103 -10.35 -7.73 -5.30
C ARG A 103 -10.11 -9.23 -5.14
N GLU A 104 -9.21 -9.80 -5.93
CA GLU A 104 -8.87 -11.22 -5.95
C GLU A 104 -8.24 -11.63 -4.61
N ALA A 105 -7.38 -10.78 -4.04
CA ALA A 105 -6.84 -10.98 -2.70
C ALA A 105 -7.94 -10.89 -1.64
N ALA A 106 -8.86 -9.93 -1.74
CA ALA A 106 -9.99 -9.80 -0.82
C ALA A 106 -10.91 -11.04 -0.82
N VAL A 107 -11.18 -11.61 -2.00
CA VAL A 107 -11.96 -12.86 -2.12
C VAL A 107 -11.27 -14.01 -1.39
N VAL A 108 -9.94 -14.14 -1.51
CA VAL A 108 -9.19 -15.16 -0.76
C VAL A 108 -9.28 -14.91 0.75
N VAL A 109 -9.13 -13.65 1.20
CA VAL A 109 -9.27 -13.32 2.62
C VAL A 109 -10.65 -13.73 3.13
N ASP A 110 -11.73 -13.36 2.43
CA ASP A 110 -13.11 -13.59 2.91
C ASP A 110 -13.50 -15.07 2.88
N LEU A 111 -13.19 -15.78 1.79
CA LEU A 111 -13.67 -17.15 1.59
C LEU A 111 -12.76 -18.22 2.20
N GLN A 112 -11.45 -17.95 2.34
CA GLN A 112 -10.48 -18.97 2.74
C GLN A 112 -9.77 -18.65 4.06
N LEU A 113 -9.33 -17.39 4.26
CA LEU A 113 -8.54 -17.06 5.46
C LEU A 113 -9.41 -16.67 6.66
N LYS A 114 -10.53 -15.98 6.44
CA LYS A 114 -11.41 -15.48 7.51
C LYS A 114 -11.91 -16.57 8.46
N PRO A 115 -12.38 -17.75 8.01
CA PRO A 115 -12.79 -18.83 8.92
C PRO A 115 -11.67 -19.34 9.84
N LEU A 116 -10.42 -19.24 9.39
CA LEU A 116 -9.24 -19.63 10.17
C LEU A 116 -8.86 -18.59 11.24
N LEU A 117 -9.15 -17.32 10.96
CA LEU A 117 -8.71 -16.15 11.75
C LEU A 117 -9.72 -15.74 12.83
N LEU A 118 -11.02 -15.88 12.59
CA LEU A 118 -12.05 -15.47 13.56
C LEU A 118 -11.88 -16.20 14.91
N GLY A 119 -12.02 -15.45 15.99
CA GLY A 119 -11.86 -15.92 17.37
C GLY A 119 -10.42 -16.22 17.80
N LYS A 120 -9.43 -16.03 16.92
CA LYS A 120 -8.01 -16.20 17.28
C LYS A 120 -7.44 -14.92 17.88
N ASP A 121 -6.40 -15.07 18.69
CA ASP A 121 -5.65 -13.95 19.25
C ASP A 121 -4.97 -13.14 18.13
N ALA A 122 -5.35 -11.87 17.99
CA ALA A 122 -4.81 -10.96 16.99
C ALA A 122 -3.31 -10.66 17.19
N LEU A 123 -2.77 -10.87 18.39
CA LEU A 123 -1.33 -10.71 18.65
C LEU A 123 -0.52 -11.96 18.33
N ALA A 124 -1.15 -13.10 18.01
CA ALA A 124 -0.46 -14.32 17.62
C ALA A 124 -0.02 -14.33 16.14
N VAL A 125 0.49 -13.20 15.63
CA VAL A 125 0.71 -12.92 14.20
C VAL A 125 1.51 -14.02 13.50
N GLU A 126 2.65 -14.44 14.03
CA GLU A 126 3.48 -15.50 13.41
C GLU A 126 2.74 -16.85 13.30
N THR A 127 1.98 -17.21 14.34
CA THR A 127 1.15 -18.42 14.34
C THR A 127 0.03 -18.33 13.31
N LEU A 128 -0.60 -17.16 13.17
CA LEU A 128 -1.63 -16.94 12.17
C LEU A 128 -1.05 -16.98 10.75
N TRP A 129 0.11 -16.35 10.55
CA TRP A 129 0.83 -16.37 9.28
C TRP A 129 1.17 -17.81 8.86
N ASP A 130 1.77 -18.60 9.76
CA ASP A 130 2.16 -19.99 9.45
C ASP A 130 0.93 -20.84 9.07
N LYS A 131 -0.17 -20.69 9.82
CA LYS A 131 -1.43 -21.38 9.50
C LYS A 131 -2.00 -20.95 8.16
N MET A 132 -2.06 -19.65 7.87
CA MET A 132 -2.54 -19.13 6.58
C MET A 132 -1.67 -19.61 5.42
N HIS A 133 -0.36 -19.67 5.59
CA HIS A 133 0.55 -20.16 4.56
C HIS A 133 0.42 -21.68 4.33
N ARG A 134 0.14 -22.47 5.38
CA ARG A 134 0.01 -23.93 5.30
C ARG A 134 -1.37 -24.43 4.89
N VAL A 135 -2.43 -23.64 5.07
CA VAL A 135 -3.81 -24.09 4.82
C VAL A 135 -4.04 -24.54 3.38
N ASN A 136 -3.29 -23.98 2.43
CA ASN A 136 -3.40 -24.34 1.02
C ASN A 136 -2.02 -24.58 0.41
N ARG A 137 -1.64 -25.86 0.28
CA ARG A 137 -0.33 -26.28 -0.22
C ARG A 137 0.00 -25.78 -1.64
N HIS A 138 -1.02 -25.42 -2.43
CA HIS A 138 -0.87 -24.94 -3.80
C HIS A 138 -0.74 -23.41 -3.90
N SER A 139 -0.96 -22.71 -2.79
CA SER A 139 -1.08 -21.25 -2.78
C SER A 139 0.21 -20.52 -2.39
N ARG A 140 1.31 -20.85 -3.08
CA ARG A 140 2.65 -20.32 -2.75
C ARG A 140 3.02 -19.02 -3.48
N ARG A 141 2.12 -18.47 -4.30
CA ARG A 141 2.32 -17.26 -5.13
C ARG A 141 0.97 -16.57 -5.41
N GLY A 142 1.03 -15.42 -6.09
CA GLY A 142 -0.14 -14.73 -6.64
C GLY A 142 -1.08 -14.19 -5.57
N HIS A 143 -2.37 -14.07 -5.91
CA HIS A 143 -3.38 -13.41 -5.07
C HIS A 143 -3.55 -14.04 -3.69
N PHE A 144 -3.25 -15.33 -3.52
CA PHE A 144 -3.30 -15.94 -2.20
C PHE A 144 -2.20 -15.43 -1.27
N MET A 145 -0.96 -15.34 -1.76
CA MET A 145 0.13 -14.74 -0.98
C MET A 145 -0.10 -13.24 -0.75
N MET A 146 -0.73 -12.53 -1.68
CA MET A 146 -1.15 -11.14 -1.48
C MET A 146 -2.22 -11.02 -0.39
N ALA A 147 -3.16 -11.96 -0.32
CA ALA A 147 -4.16 -12.03 0.73
C ALA A 147 -3.55 -12.29 2.11
N ILE A 148 -2.60 -13.23 2.23
CA ILE A 148 -1.81 -13.44 3.45
C ILE A 148 -1.10 -12.15 3.85
N SER A 149 -0.43 -11.49 2.89
CA SER A 149 0.29 -10.24 3.14
C SER A 149 -0.64 -9.12 3.62
N ALA A 150 -1.86 -9.04 3.10
CA ALA A 150 -2.84 -8.05 3.54
C ALA A 150 -3.27 -8.28 4.99
N VAL A 151 -3.58 -9.53 5.37
CA VAL A 151 -3.94 -9.90 6.74
C VAL A 151 -2.77 -9.61 7.68
N ASP A 152 -1.57 -10.04 7.33
CA ASP A 152 -0.36 -9.86 8.13
C ASP A 152 -0.09 -8.38 8.42
N ASN A 153 -0.10 -7.52 7.39
CA ASN A 153 0.09 -6.08 7.57
C ASN A 153 -1.01 -5.45 8.44
N ALA A 154 -2.28 -5.84 8.29
CA ALA A 154 -3.36 -5.35 9.13
C ALA A 154 -3.20 -5.78 10.60
N LEU A 155 -2.72 -7.01 10.86
CA LEU A 155 -2.41 -7.47 12.21
C LEU A 155 -1.19 -6.75 12.80
N TRP A 156 -0.20 -6.38 11.98
CA TRP A 156 0.93 -5.57 12.43
C TRP A 156 0.53 -4.11 12.74
N ASP A 157 -0.36 -3.50 11.96
CA ASP A 157 -0.94 -2.19 12.29
C ASP A 157 -1.69 -2.26 13.64
N LEU A 158 -2.51 -3.30 13.83
CA LEU A 158 -3.20 -3.56 15.10
C LEU A 158 -2.21 -3.72 16.26
N ARG A 159 -1.15 -4.50 16.08
CA ARG A 159 -0.09 -4.72 17.08
C ARG A 159 0.62 -3.41 17.44
N GLY A 160 0.91 -2.56 16.45
CA GLY A 160 1.47 -1.22 16.67
C GLY A 160 0.57 -0.35 17.55
N ARG A 161 -0.73 -0.35 17.25
CA ARG A 161 -1.74 0.38 18.06
C ARG A 161 -1.85 -0.17 19.48
N TYR A 162 -1.85 -1.49 19.65
CA TYR A 162 -1.91 -2.14 20.96
C TYR A 162 -0.77 -1.71 21.88
N TYR A 163 0.46 -1.71 21.37
CA TYR A 163 1.66 -1.32 22.10
C TYR A 163 1.92 0.19 22.09
N SER A 164 1.04 0.98 21.48
CA SER A 164 1.21 2.42 21.27
C SER A 164 2.59 2.76 20.68
N ALA A 165 3.07 1.93 19.75
CA ALA A 165 4.40 2.01 19.20
C ALA A 165 4.38 1.83 17.67
N PRO A 166 5.21 2.59 16.92
CA PRO A 166 5.32 2.36 15.50
C PRO A 166 5.94 0.98 15.23
N VAL A 167 5.45 0.27 14.20
CA VAL A 167 5.84 -1.12 13.89
C VAL A 167 7.36 -1.30 13.77
N TYR A 168 8.09 -0.34 13.17
CA TYR A 168 9.55 -0.45 13.05
C TYR A 168 10.28 -0.53 14.41
N ARG A 169 9.72 0.03 15.50
CA ARG A 169 10.27 -0.10 16.85
C ARG A 169 10.05 -1.51 17.41
N LEU A 170 8.88 -2.09 17.11
CA LEU A 170 8.55 -3.47 17.49
C LEU A 170 9.43 -4.49 16.74
N LEU A 171 9.90 -4.15 15.55
CA LEU A 171 10.81 -4.96 14.73
C LEU A 171 12.30 -4.79 15.07
N GLY A 172 12.65 -4.15 16.19
CA GLY A 172 14.03 -3.98 16.65
C GLY A 172 14.58 -2.55 16.55
N GLY A 173 13.79 -1.60 16.05
CA GLY A 173 14.14 -0.18 16.08
C GLY A 173 14.84 0.35 14.83
N PRO A 174 15.17 1.65 14.82
CA PRO A 174 15.73 2.32 13.65
C PRO A 174 17.20 1.91 13.45
N THR A 175 17.56 1.55 12.22
CA THR A 175 18.95 1.31 11.80
C THR A 175 19.56 2.49 11.05
N ARG A 176 18.74 3.50 10.73
CA ARG A 176 19.12 4.73 10.02
C ARG A 176 18.16 5.87 10.41
N PRO A 177 18.59 7.14 10.33
CA PRO A 177 17.74 8.28 10.69
C PRO A 177 16.66 8.59 9.64
N ALA A 178 16.84 8.18 8.38
CA ALA A 178 15.88 8.38 7.30
C ALA A 178 16.02 7.28 6.22
N VAL A 179 14.96 7.05 5.44
CA VAL A 179 14.95 6.15 4.28
C VAL A 179 14.91 6.99 3.01
N GLU A 180 15.86 6.76 2.09
CA GLU A 180 15.86 7.41 0.80
C GLU A 180 14.79 6.82 -0.13
N ALA A 181 14.01 7.70 -0.78
CA ALA A 181 13.06 7.34 -1.82
C ALA A 181 13.58 7.71 -3.22
N TYR A 182 13.14 6.96 -4.24
CA TYR A 182 13.39 7.28 -5.65
C TYR A 182 12.09 7.68 -6.35
N GLY A 183 12.18 8.49 -7.41
CA GLY A 183 11.03 8.90 -8.19
C GLY A 183 10.64 7.84 -9.22
N SER A 184 9.47 7.23 -9.09
CA SER A 184 8.92 6.33 -10.13
C SER A 184 8.18 7.15 -11.19
N CYS A 185 8.65 7.09 -12.43
CA CYS A 185 8.07 7.83 -13.56
C CYS A 185 7.04 6.98 -14.33
N LEU A 186 6.30 6.14 -13.63
CA LEU A 186 5.31 5.26 -14.25
C LEU A 186 4.19 6.10 -14.88
N GLY A 187 3.90 5.84 -16.15
CA GLY A 187 2.87 6.56 -16.93
C GLY A 187 3.34 7.89 -17.50
N PHE A 188 4.39 8.51 -16.98
CA PHE A 188 4.89 9.78 -17.52
C PHE A 188 5.40 9.62 -18.95
N SER A 189 5.23 10.67 -19.75
CA SER A 189 5.70 10.72 -21.13
C SER A 189 7.18 10.37 -21.24
N ALA A 190 7.51 9.47 -22.17
CA ALA A 190 8.89 9.11 -22.50
C ALA A 190 9.47 9.98 -23.62
N GLU A 191 8.73 10.97 -24.15
CA GLU A 191 9.25 11.87 -25.17
C GLU A 191 10.40 12.72 -24.60
N PRO A 192 11.54 12.88 -25.32
CA PRO A 192 12.77 13.40 -24.73
C PRO A 192 12.63 14.72 -23.97
N ALA A 193 11.88 15.68 -24.52
CA ALA A 193 11.66 16.98 -23.88
C ALA A 193 10.79 16.87 -22.61
N ALA A 194 9.70 16.11 -22.66
CA ALA A 194 8.80 15.91 -21.53
C ALA A 194 9.48 15.10 -20.41
N ALA A 195 10.20 14.04 -20.78
CA ALA A 195 10.99 13.23 -19.87
C ALA A 195 12.08 14.05 -19.18
N ALA A 196 12.83 14.87 -19.92
CA ALA A 196 13.85 15.76 -19.37
C ALA A 196 13.25 16.79 -18.38
N ALA A 197 12.12 17.40 -18.73
CA ALA A 197 11.42 18.34 -17.87
C ALA A 197 10.96 17.68 -16.55
N LYS A 198 10.37 16.49 -16.62
CA LYS A 198 9.94 15.74 -15.44
C LYS A 198 11.14 15.26 -14.60
N ALA A 199 12.22 14.81 -15.24
CA ALA A 199 13.43 14.42 -14.55
C ALA A 199 14.07 15.59 -13.78
N ALA A 200 14.13 16.77 -14.40
CA ALA A 200 14.61 17.99 -13.76
C ALA A 200 13.70 18.42 -12.59
N ALA A 201 12.37 18.28 -12.74
CA ALA A 201 11.43 18.55 -11.66
C ALA A 201 11.63 17.61 -10.45
N LEU A 202 11.76 16.29 -10.67
CA LEU A 202 12.04 15.33 -9.60
C LEU A 202 13.38 15.59 -8.91
N LYS A 203 14.41 15.95 -9.67
CA LYS A 203 15.71 16.37 -9.10
C LYS A 203 15.55 17.60 -8.21
N LYS A 204 14.77 18.59 -8.63
CA LYS A 204 14.47 19.79 -7.84
C LYS A 204 13.67 19.48 -6.57
N GLU A 205 12.83 18.46 -6.58
CA GLU A 205 12.14 17.93 -5.39
C GLU A 205 13.06 17.16 -4.42
N GLY A 206 14.29 16.84 -4.84
CA GLY A 206 15.32 16.20 -4.00
C GLY A 206 15.55 14.72 -4.29
N TYR A 207 14.87 14.13 -5.28
CA TYR A 207 15.12 12.74 -5.68
C TYR A 207 16.47 12.61 -6.39
N ARG A 208 17.34 11.75 -5.86
CA ARG A 208 18.63 11.40 -6.48
C ARG A 208 18.51 10.35 -7.57
N HIS A 209 17.55 9.43 -7.41
CA HIS A 209 17.32 8.32 -8.32
C HIS A 209 15.92 8.37 -8.91
N GLN A 210 15.80 7.92 -10.16
CA GLN A 210 14.55 7.93 -10.91
C GLN A 210 14.43 6.62 -11.69
N LYS A 211 13.21 6.08 -11.77
CA LYS A 211 12.90 4.88 -12.54
C LYS A 211 11.99 5.23 -13.71
N TRP A 212 12.48 4.98 -14.91
CA TRP A 212 11.79 5.27 -16.18
C TRP A 212 11.34 3.98 -16.86
N PHE A 213 10.24 4.07 -17.59
CA PHE A 213 9.62 2.96 -18.30
C PHE A 213 9.63 3.29 -19.79
N MET A 214 10.70 2.89 -20.47
CA MET A 214 10.83 3.07 -21.91
C MET A 214 10.19 1.87 -22.60
N ALA A 215 9.19 2.11 -23.45
CA ALA A 215 8.53 1.09 -24.26
C ALA A 215 8.78 1.35 -25.74
#